data_AF-A0A7C0ZP83-F1
#
_entry.id   AF-A0A7C0ZP83-F1
#
_cell.length_a   1.000
_cell.length_b   1.000
_cell.length_c   1.000
_cell.angle_alpha   90.00
_cell.angle_beta   90.00
_cell.angle_gamma   90.00
#
_symmetry.space_group_name_H-M   'P 1'
#
loop_
_entity.id
_entity.type
_entity.pdbx_description
1 polymer ?
#
loop_
_entity_poly.entity_id
_entity_poly.type
_entity_poly.pdbx_seq_one_letter_code
_entity_poly.pdbx_strand_id
1 'polypeptide(L)'
;MSRCVPPAIGLFFYYLGILFSQAKRNWFIGIKTPWTLSSEKVWEHTHQRASELFKISGILALVGIFFSHQAIYFVIVPVIFVSAYLVVFSYFDYQREVSVKEN
;
A
#
# COMPACT_ATOMS: atom_id res chain seq x y z
N MET A 1 -8.79 27.24 -4.61
CA MET A 1 -9.04 25.88 -5.15
C MET A 1 -8.10 24.81 -4.58
N SER A 2 -6.88 25.13 -4.13
CA SER A 2 -5.88 24.15 -3.65
C SER A 2 -6.12 23.50 -2.28
N ARG A 3 -7.19 23.85 -1.54
CA ARG A 3 -7.47 23.31 -0.19
C ARG A 3 -8.27 22.00 -0.17
N CYS A 4 -8.96 21.67 -1.26
CA CYS A 4 -9.79 20.45 -1.35
C CYS A 4 -9.01 19.21 -1.81
N VAL A 5 -7.82 19.40 -2.37
CA VAL A 5 -7.01 18.32 -2.95
C VAL A 5 -6.47 17.35 -1.88
N PRO A 6 -5.86 17.80 -0.77
CA PRO A 6 -5.36 16.89 0.27
C PRO A 6 -6.43 15.98 0.89
N PRO A 7 -7.62 16.47 1.31
CA PRO A 7 -8.65 15.59 1.87
C PRO A 7 -9.21 14.59 0.86
N ALA A 8 -9.37 15.00 -0.41
CA ALA A 8 -9.82 14.09 -1.46
C ALA A 8 -8.82 12.94 -1.68
N ILE A 9 -7.52 13.26 -1.70
CA ILE A 9 -6.46 12.25 -1.86
C ILE A 9 -6.34 11.36 -0.63
N GLY A 10 -6.42 11.92 0.59
CA GLY A 10 -6.37 11.14 1.83
C GLY A 10 -7.51 10.12 1.93
N LEU A 11 -8.74 10.55 1.61
CA LEU A 11 -9.88 9.63 1.53
C LEU A 11 -9.68 8.57 0.45
N PHE A 12 -9.20 8.96 -0.73
CA PHE A 12 -8.91 8.02 -1.81
C PHE A 12 -7.91 6.93 -1.38
N PHE A 13 -6.81 7.29 -0.73
CA PHE A 13 -5.85 6.31 -0.22
C PHE A 13 -6.42 5.41 0.88
N TYR A 14 -7.28 5.94 1.74
CA TYR A 14 -7.98 5.13 2.74
C TYR A 14 -8.89 4.08 2.09
N TYR A 15 -9.64 4.47 1.06
CA TYR A 15 -10.46 3.53 0.28
C TYR A 15 -9.62 2.51 -0.49
N LEU A 16 -8.48 2.90 -1.07
CA LEU A 16 -7.53 1.96 -1.66
C LEU A 16 -7.01 0.95 -0.63
N GLY A 17 -6.73 1.40 0.59
CA GLY A 17 -6.36 0.51 1.68
C GLY A 17 -7.46 -0.51 1.98
N ILE A 18 -8.74 -0.12 1.99
CA ILE A 18 -9.85 -1.08 2.15
C ILE A 18 -9.89 -2.06 0.97
N LEU A 19 -9.76 -1.56 -0.26
CA LEU A 19 -9.76 -2.37 -1.48
C LEU A 19 -8.66 -3.44 -1.44
N PHE A 20 -7.45 -3.09 -0.99
CA PHE A 20 -6.34 -4.04 -0.86
C PHE A 20 -6.64 -5.16 0.14
N SER A 21 -7.41 -4.92 1.20
CA SER A 21 -7.79 -5.99 2.14
C SER A 21 -8.63 -7.09 1.51
N GLN A 22 -9.37 -6.77 0.45
CA GLN A 22 -10.30 -7.69 -0.23
C GLN A 22 -9.81 -8.06 -1.63
N ALA A 23 -8.67 -7.53 -2.05
CA ALA A 23 -8.12 -7.74 -3.38
C ALA A 23 -7.59 -9.17 -3.50
N LYS A 24 -8.40 -10.06 -4.06
CA LYS A 24 -7.93 -11.37 -4.54
C LYS A 24 -6.97 -11.18 -5.71
N ARG A 25 -6.13 -12.20 -5.96
CA ARG A 25 -5.18 -12.20 -7.07
C ARG A 25 -5.91 -11.95 -8.38
N ASN A 26 -5.62 -10.81 -8.99
CA ASN A 26 -6.24 -10.37 -10.22
C ASN A 26 -5.23 -9.59 -11.07
N TRP A 27 -5.58 -9.33 -12.34
CA TRP A 27 -4.67 -8.69 -13.27
C TRP A 27 -4.68 -7.15 -13.21
N PHE A 28 -5.71 -6.54 -12.62
CA PHE A 28 -5.94 -5.10 -12.63
C PHE A 28 -5.45 -4.37 -11.37
N ILE A 29 -5.76 -4.87 -10.18
CA ILE A 29 -5.59 -4.20 -8.89
C ILE A 29 -4.55 -4.94 -8.04
N GLY A 30 -3.60 -4.21 -7.46
CA GLY A 30 -2.66 -4.75 -6.46
C GLY A 30 -1.18 -4.54 -6.79
N ILE A 31 -0.33 -5.08 -5.91
CA ILE A 31 1.13 -5.07 -6.04
C ILE A 31 1.53 -6.30 -6.84
N LYS A 32 1.79 -6.09 -8.14
CA LYS A 32 2.02 -7.14 -9.12
C LYS A 32 3.52 -7.29 -9.42
N THR A 33 4.23 -7.88 -8.47
CA THR A 33 5.60 -8.34 -8.71
C THR A 33 5.56 -9.77 -9.26
N PRO A 34 6.59 -10.21 -10.03
CA PRO A 34 6.62 -11.57 -10.58
C PRO A 34 6.37 -12.66 -9.51
N TRP A 35 6.92 -12.47 -8.31
CA TRP A 35 6.79 -13.41 -7.20
C TRP A 35 5.42 -13.37 -6.51
N THR A 36 4.79 -12.20 -6.34
CA THR A 36 3.41 -12.11 -5.79
C THR A 36 2.38 -12.77 -6.70
N LEU A 37 2.63 -12.83 -8.01
CA LEU A 37 1.74 -13.51 -8.94
C LEU A 37 1.92 -15.03 -8.89
N SER A 38 3.12 -15.50 -8.53
CA SER A 38 3.44 -16.93 -8.42
C SER A 38 2.80 -17.62 -7.22
N SER A 39 2.48 -16.87 -6.15
CA SER A 39 1.86 -17.44 -4.95
C SER A 39 0.69 -16.62 -4.40
N GLU A 40 -0.41 -17.31 -4.13
CA GLU A 40 -1.59 -16.73 -3.50
C GLU A 40 -1.34 -16.35 -2.03
N LYS A 41 -0.48 -17.08 -1.30
CA LYS A 41 -0.13 -16.75 0.09
C LYS A 41 0.62 -15.43 0.18
N VAL A 42 1.68 -15.27 -0.64
CA VAL A 42 2.46 -14.02 -0.69
C VAL A 42 1.60 -12.86 -1.16
N TRP A 43 0.68 -13.11 -2.10
CA TRP A 43 -0.31 -12.12 -2.51
C TRP A 43 -1.15 -11.63 -1.33
N GLU A 44 -1.80 -12.54 -0.59
CA GLU A 44 -2.65 -12.21 0.56
C GLU A 44 -1.87 -11.47 1.66
N HIS A 45 -0.71 -11.99 2.04
CA HIS A 45 0.15 -11.36 3.05
C HIS A 45 0.56 -9.93 2.68
N THR A 46 1.00 -9.74 1.42
CA THR A 46 1.43 -8.43 0.93
C THR A 46 0.25 -7.45 0.90
N HIS A 47 -0.92 -7.87 0.42
CA HIS A 47 -2.08 -7.00 0.29
C HIS A 47 -2.76 -6.69 1.62
N GLN A 48 -2.70 -7.59 2.59
CA GLN A 48 -3.17 -7.33 3.95
C GLN A 48 -2.29 -6.27 4.64
N ARG A 49 -0.96 -6.37 4.49
CA ARG A 49 -0.03 -5.32 4.96
C ARG A 49 -0.20 -4.01 4.19
N ALA A 50 -0.42 -4.07 2.89
CA ALA A 50 -0.73 -2.91 2.08
C ALA A 50 -1.98 -2.19 2.60
N SER A 51 -3.03 -2.95 2.96
CA SER A 51 -4.28 -2.38 3.49
C SER A 51 -4.04 -1.51 4.71
N GLU A 52 -3.32 -2.01 5.70
CA GLU A 52 -3.05 -1.29 6.95
C GLU A 52 -2.20 -0.04 6.69
N LEU A 53 -1.12 -0.17 5.91
CA LEU A 53 -0.20 0.93 5.64
C LEU A 53 -0.82 2.05 4.79
N PHE A 54 -1.65 1.70 3.80
CA PHE A 54 -2.35 2.67 2.98
C PHE A 54 -3.45 3.41 3.75
N LYS A 55 -4.17 2.73 4.66
CA LYS A 55 -5.12 3.38 5.57
C LYS A 55 -4.41 4.40 6.48
N ILE A 56 -3.27 4.02 7.06
CA ILE A 56 -2.46 4.91 7.91
C ILE A 56 -1.95 6.12 7.09
N SER A 57 -1.47 5.88 5.87
CA SER A 57 -1.00 6.94 4.96
C SER A 57 -2.13 7.91 4.57
N GLY A 58 -3.34 7.41 4.34
CA GLY A 58 -4.52 8.23 4.10
C GLY A 58 -4.89 9.11 5.30
N ILE A 59 -4.80 8.58 6.53
CA ILE A 59 -5.02 9.36 7.75
C ILE A 59 -3.92 10.43 7.92
N LEU A 60 -2.66 10.09 7.69
CA LEU A 60 -1.53 11.04 7.71
C LEU A 60 -1.72 12.17 6.70
N ALA A 61 -2.22 11.86 5.50
CA ALA A 61 -2.55 12.84 4.48
C ALA A 61 -3.63 13.85 4.95
N LEU A 62 -4.62 13.40 5.74
CA LEU A 62 -5.63 14.29 6.33
C LEU A 62 -5.04 15.22 7.38
N VAL A 63 -4.08 14.75 8.19
CA VAL A 63 -3.35 15.59 9.14
C VAL A 63 -2.50 16.66 8.42
N GLY A 64 -2.04 16.37 7.20
CA GLY A 64 -1.31 17.33 6.36
C GLY A 64 -2.09 18.63 6.05
N ILE A 65 -3.42 18.64 6.18
CA ILE A 65 -4.27 19.82 5.97
C ILE A 65 -3.89 20.97 6.93
N PHE A 66 -3.45 20.65 8.15
CA PHE A 66 -3.03 21.65 9.14
C PHE A 66 -1.75 22.39 8.72
N PHE A 67 -0.95 21.81 7.82
CA PHE A 67 0.35 22.32 7.38
C PHE A 67 0.32 22.78 5.91
N SER A 68 -0.63 23.66 5.57
CA SER A 68 -1.01 24.14 4.22
C SER A 68 0.08 24.19 3.14
N HIS A 69 1.34 24.55 3.44
CA HIS A 69 2.41 24.62 2.44
C HIS A 69 3.15 23.28 2.23
N GLN A 70 3.22 22.44 3.27
CA GLN A 70 3.90 21.14 3.27
C GLN A 70 2.95 19.95 3.13
N ALA A 71 1.63 20.19 3.06
CA ALA A 71 0.60 19.15 2.97
C ALA A 71 0.88 18.10 1.88
N ILE A 72 1.44 18.50 0.74
CA ILE A 72 1.76 17.59 -0.37
C ILE A 72 2.87 16.58 -0.02
N TYR A 73 3.86 16.99 0.77
CA TYR A 73 4.95 16.10 1.22
C TYR A 73 4.42 15.04 2.19
N PHE A 74 3.45 15.40 3.03
CA PHE A 74 2.75 14.46 3.92
C PHE A 74 1.92 13.41 3.17
N VAL A 75 1.63 13.61 1.90
CA VAL A 75 0.98 12.61 1.04
C VAL A 75 2.03 11.78 0.29
N ILE A 76 2.95 12.44 -0.39
CA ILE A 76 3.89 11.79 -1.31
C ILE A 76 4.89 10.91 -0.56
N VAL A 77 5.47 11.42 0.53
CA VAL A 77 6.53 10.71 1.26
C VAL A 77 6.04 9.38 1.84
N PRO A 78 4.90 9.31 2.56
CA PRO A 78 4.40 8.04 3.06
C PRO A 78 4.01 7.07 1.95
N VAL A 79 3.39 7.54 0.87
CA VAL A 79 2.95 6.68 -0.24
C VAL A 79 4.13 6.03 -0.95
N ILE A 80 5.19 6.80 -1.24
CA ILE A 80 6.41 6.26 -1.85
C ILE A 80 7.07 5.27 -0.91
N PHE A 81 7.21 5.63 0.37
CA PHE A 81 7.84 4.77 1.37
C PHE A 81 7.08 3.45 1.54
N VAL A 82 5.76 3.50 1.68
CA VAL A 82 4.89 2.32 1.80
C VAL A 82 4.95 1.47 0.54
N SER A 83 4.93 2.08 -0.64
CA SER A 83 5.01 1.34 -1.91
C SER A 83 6.35 0.61 -2.05
N ALA A 84 7.47 1.29 -1.75
CA ALA A 84 8.80 0.68 -1.76
C ALA A 84 8.93 -0.43 -0.71
N TYR A 85 8.43 -0.18 0.51
CA TYR A 85 8.41 -1.16 1.59
C TYR A 85 7.64 -2.42 1.19
N LEU A 86 6.47 -2.29 0.56
CA LEU A 86 5.65 -3.44 0.17
C LEU A 86 6.31 -4.29 -0.92
N VAL A 87 7.02 -3.67 -1.86
CA VAL A 87 7.81 -4.41 -2.87
C VAL A 87 8.90 -5.23 -2.19
N VAL A 88 9.67 -4.61 -1.29
CA VAL A 88 10.74 -5.29 -0.54
C VAL A 88 10.16 -6.40 0.34
N PHE A 89 9.09 -6.11 1.09
CA PHE A 89 8.39 -7.07 1.93
C PHE A 89 7.92 -8.28 1.12
N SER A 90 7.31 -8.05 -0.04
CA SER A 90 6.80 -9.13 -0.88
C SER A 90 7.91 -10.05 -1.39
N TYR A 91 9.12 -9.53 -1.63
CA TYR A 91 10.27 -10.34 -2.05
C TYR A 91 10.75 -11.25 -0.91
N PHE A 92 10.88 -10.70 0.30
CA PHE A 92 11.26 -11.50 1.47
C PHE A 92 10.20 -12.55 1.81
N ASP A 93 8.91 -12.20 1.74
CA ASP A 93 7.82 -13.13 1.99
C ASP A 93 7.83 -14.28 0.97
N TYR A 94 8.12 -13.98 -0.30
CA TYR A 94 8.31 -15.01 -1.33
C TYR A 94 9.50 -15.93 -1.05
N GLN A 95 10.67 -15.38 -0.69
CA GLN A 95 11.83 -16.22 -0.36
C GLN A 95 11.54 -17.16 0.81
N ARG A 96 10.82 -16.66 1.83
CA ARG A 96 10.37 -17.48 2.96
C ARG A 96 9.45 -18.60 2.49
N GLU A 97 8.49 -18.31 1.63
CA GLU A 97 7.58 -19.35 1.11
C GLU A 97 8.31 -20.41 0.28
N VAL A 98 9.26 -20.01 -0.58
CA VAL A 98 10.07 -20.97 -1.37
C VAL A 98 10.90 -21.87 -0.45
N SER A 99 11.56 -21.32 0.56
CA SER A 99 12.38 -22.09 1.51
C SER A 99 11.58 -23.10 2.35
N VAL A 100 10.30 -22.81 2.63
CA VAL A 100 9.40 -23.71 3.36
C VAL A 100 8.93 -24.85 2.47
N LYS A 101 8.85 -24.67 1.14
CA LYS A 101 8.49 -25.76 0.21
C LYS A 101 9.63 -26.74 -0.04
N GLU A 102 10.88 -26.34 0.15
CA GLU A 102 12.05 -27.20 -0.04
C GLU A 102 12.37 -28.09 1.17
N ASN A 103 11.80 -27.81 2.35
CA ASN A 103 11.90 -28.66 3.54
C ASN A 103 10.66 -29.56 3.70
#